data_AF-A0A4R4U7S9-F1
#
_entry.id   AF-A0A4R4U7S9-F1
#
_cell.length_a   1.000
_cell.length_b   1.000
_cell.length_c   1.000
_cell.angle_alpha   90.00
_cell.angle_beta   90.00
_cell.angle_gamma   90.00
#
_symmetry.space_group_name_H-M   'P 1'
#
loop_
_entity.id
_entity.type
_entity.pdbx_description
1 polymer ?
#
loop_
_entity_poly.entity_id
_entity_poly.type
_entity_poly.pdbx_seq_one_letter_code
_entity_poly.pdbx_strand_id
1 'polypeptide(L)'
;MNVQEWHMLGDPIGDGPSYYEHARRLLRRSGSGHPPKDGFPPPDWDAARRPRSPSGPELDGLLGALEDVVADWPPGREELLRLDGPLRDLHLMHERGEVRARVLAREDLPRERLHTLGRWLARTGARIGAVELGLILLGIVGNDDDGETILTLGLLEGPCCCAADALADSQSRPYEALYAMARKRRGWARIDAVKHMRGATVDGHIKDWLVREACEGNFLDVYIADIVAGAGDLAGALAADADDDVLNGAKWILIAMCDREAPTTSILDFPAAETVLTAYARRVLAGPSTLGRLQSLMFVDDFLHSGLAERARWGRHLPAVRGLYRRALSSPFAHQAIEAALTAADPATADRARLLAAYLPEAPGACS
;
A
#
# COMPACT_ATOMS: atom_id res chain seq x y z
N MET A 1 -30.97 -3.08 -10.14
CA MET A 1 -30.06 -3.62 -11.17
C MET A 1 -30.85 -4.54 -12.09
N ASN A 2 -30.98 -4.21 -13.37
CA ASN A 2 -31.73 -5.03 -14.32
C ASN A 2 -30.74 -5.97 -15.03
N VAL A 3 -30.99 -7.28 -15.00
CA VAL A 3 -30.15 -8.34 -15.61
C VAL A 3 -29.98 -8.13 -17.14
N GLN A 4 -30.81 -7.27 -17.73
CA GLN A 4 -30.86 -6.98 -19.17
C GLN A 4 -29.62 -6.31 -19.76
N GLU A 5 -28.83 -5.52 -19.01
CA GLU A 5 -27.65 -4.82 -19.57
C GLU A 5 -26.47 -5.76 -19.86
N TRP A 6 -26.33 -6.86 -19.12
CA TRP A 6 -25.24 -7.83 -19.28
C TRP A 6 -25.30 -8.58 -20.61
N HIS A 7 -26.51 -8.79 -21.14
CA HIS A 7 -26.71 -9.50 -22.41
C HIS A 7 -26.29 -8.67 -23.63
N MET A 8 -26.09 -7.36 -23.47
CA MET A 8 -25.82 -6.45 -24.60
C MET A 8 -24.41 -6.59 -25.18
N LEU A 9 -23.40 -6.87 -24.35
CA LEU A 9 -22.01 -7.02 -24.79
C LEU A 9 -21.59 -8.48 -25.04
N GLY A 10 -22.48 -9.43 -24.77
CA GLY A 10 -22.27 -10.85 -25.05
C GLY A 10 -21.23 -11.53 -24.16
N ASP A 11 -20.80 -12.72 -24.61
CA ASP A 11 -19.87 -13.58 -23.90
C ASP A 11 -18.47 -12.96 -23.73
N PRO A 12 -17.70 -13.35 -22.70
CA PRO A 12 -16.31 -12.92 -22.52
C PRO A 12 -15.45 -13.13 -23.78
N ILE A 13 -14.49 -12.23 -23.99
CA ILE A 13 -13.45 -12.43 -25.01
C ILE A 13 -12.34 -13.30 -24.41
N GLY A 14 -12.16 -14.48 -25.00
CA GLY A 14 -11.10 -15.44 -24.65
C GLY A 14 -11.62 -16.74 -24.04
N ASP A 15 -10.78 -17.77 -24.09
CA ASP A 15 -11.14 -19.14 -23.70
C ASP A 15 -10.85 -19.47 -22.22
N GLY A 16 -10.33 -18.49 -21.46
CA GLY A 16 -9.89 -18.64 -20.07
C GLY A 16 -10.88 -18.06 -19.04
N PRO A 17 -10.75 -18.43 -17.75
CA PRO A 17 -11.53 -17.78 -16.70
C PRO A 17 -11.16 -16.29 -16.59
N SER A 18 -12.13 -15.44 -16.30
CA SER A 18 -11.84 -14.03 -16.04
C SER A 18 -11.04 -13.84 -14.75
N TYR A 19 -10.31 -12.72 -14.66
CA TYR A 19 -9.62 -12.31 -13.44
C TYR A 19 -10.57 -12.19 -12.25
N TYR A 20 -11.79 -11.68 -12.48
CA TYR A 20 -12.80 -11.55 -11.44
C TYR A 20 -13.23 -12.92 -10.88
N GLU A 21 -13.57 -13.88 -11.75
CA GLU A 21 -13.93 -15.23 -11.29
C GLU A 21 -12.75 -15.98 -10.67
N HIS A 22 -11.54 -15.74 -11.18
CA HIS A 22 -10.32 -16.24 -10.57
C HIS A 22 -10.15 -15.72 -9.13
N ALA A 23 -10.25 -14.41 -8.91
CA ALA A 23 -10.19 -13.80 -7.59
C ALA A 23 -11.25 -14.36 -6.64
N ARG A 24 -12.51 -14.42 -7.09
CA ARG A 24 -13.62 -14.98 -6.29
C ARG A 24 -13.37 -16.44 -5.91
N ARG A 25 -12.85 -17.25 -6.84
CA ARG A 25 -12.48 -18.65 -6.57
C ARG A 25 -11.39 -18.75 -5.52
N LEU A 26 -10.38 -17.89 -5.57
CA LEU A 26 -9.32 -17.87 -4.57
C LEU A 26 -9.83 -17.45 -3.19
N LEU A 27 -10.67 -16.42 -3.12
CA LEU A 27 -11.26 -15.94 -1.86
C LEU A 27 -12.12 -17.01 -1.19
N ARG A 28 -12.92 -17.76 -1.96
CA ARG A 28 -13.70 -18.89 -1.44
C ARG A 28 -12.82 -19.99 -0.86
N ARG A 29 -11.58 -20.16 -1.36
CA ARG A 29 -10.64 -21.18 -0.90
C ARG A 29 -9.82 -20.74 0.30
N SER A 30 -9.48 -19.46 0.39
CA SER A 30 -8.48 -19.01 1.36
C SER A 30 -9.03 -18.83 2.77
N GLY A 31 -10.32 -18.55 2.96
CA GLY A 31 -10.97 -18.40 4.29
C GLY A 31 -10.46 -17.21 5.13
N SER A 32 -9.23 -16.75 4.89
CA SER A 32 -8.50 -15.67 5.54
C SER A 32 -8.72 -14.31 4.86
N GLY A 33 -9.50 -14.26 3.78
CA GLY A 33 -9.73 -13.04 3.00
C GLY A 33 -8.56 -12.62 2.11
N HIS A 34 -7.48 -13.41 2.03
CA HIS A 34 -6.30 -13.15 1.20
C HIS A 34 -6.05 -14.30 0.22
N PRO A 35 -5.93 -14.06 -1.10
CA PRO A 35 -5.63 -15.13 -2.05
C PRO A 35 -4.20 -15.67 -1.86
N PRO A 36 -3.97 -16.99 -1.91
CA PRO A 36 -2.64 -17.57 -1.75
C PRO A 36 -1.68 -17.09 -2.85
N LYS A 37 -0.42 -16.84 -2.47
CA LYS A 37 0.63 -16.32 -3.38
C LYS A 37 0.17 -15.10 -4.18
N ASP A 38 -0.58 -14.21 -3.53
CA ASP A 38 -1.01 -12.95 -4.13
C ASP A 38 -1.87 -13.05 -5.41
N GLY A 39 -2.49 -14.21 -5.62
CA GLY A 39 -3.29 -14.48 -6.82
C GLY A 39 -2.51 -15.17 -7.94
N PHE A 40 -1.28 -15.60 -7.67
CA PHE A 40 -0.43 -16.25 -8.66
C PHE A 40 -0.68 -17.76 -8.80
N PRO A 41 -0.64 -18.32 -10.03
CA PRO A 41 -0.52 -17.62 -11.31
C PRO A 41 -1.86 -16.98 -11.73
N PRO A 42 -1.82 -15.77 -12.33
CA PRO A 42 -3.03 -15.17 -12.90
C PRO A 42 -3.57 -15.96 -14.10
N PRO A 43 -4.83 -15.73 -14.52
CA PRO A 43 -5.47 -16.46 -15.62
C PRO A 43 -4.71 -16.48 -16.95
N ASP A 44 -4.05 -15.38 -17.31
CA ASP A 44 -3.28 -15.22 -18.54
C ASP A 44 -1.77 -15.40 -18.33
N TRP A 45 -1.36 -15.99 -17.21
CA TRP A 45 0.04 -16.25 -16.92
C TRP A 45 0.67 -17.11 -18.00
N ASP A 46 1.66 -16.55 -18.68
CA ASP A 46 2.54 -17.26 -19.60
C ASP A 46 3.99 -16.91 -19.26
N ALA A 47 4.76 -17.92 -18.87
CA ALA A 47 6.17 -17.73 -18.52
C ALA A 47 7.01 -17.25 -19.72
N ALA A 48 6.58 -17.54 -20.95
CA ALA A 48 7.26 -17.12 -22.17
C ALA A 48 6.85 -15.71 -22.63
N ARG A 49 5.72 -15.17 -22.14
CA ARG A 49 5.13 -13.93 -22.62
C ARG A 49 4.66 -13.07 -21.45
N ARG A 50 5.48 -12.09 -21.09
CA ARG A 50 5.10 -11.09 -20.09
C ARG A 50 4.43 -9.90 -20.78
N PRO A 51 3.27 -9.44 -20.25
CA PRO A 51 2.69 -8.16 -20.64
C PRO A 51 3.72 -7.03 -20.50
N ARG A 52 3.62 -6.03 -21.37
CA ARG A 52 4.52 -4.87 -21.38
C ARG A 52 3.75 -3.56 -21.41
N SER A 53 4.42 -2.48 -21.06
CA SER A 53 3.90 -1.13 -21.28
C SER A 53 3.61 -0.86 -22.77
N PRO A 54 2.51 -0.17 -23.10
CA PRO A 54 2.27 0.32 -24.45
C PRO A 54 3.26 1.42 -24.84
N SER A 55 3.60 1.47 -26.11
CA SER A 55 4.18 2.67 -26.73
C SER A 55 3.10 3.71 -27.01
N GLY A 56 3.49 4.97 -27.24
CA GLY A 56 2.56 6.05 -27.60
C GLY A 56 1.60 5.68 -28.75
N PRO A 57 2.08 5.17 -29.89
CA PRO A 57 1.21 4.75 -31.00
C PRO A 57 0.25 3.61 -30.64
N GLU A 58 0.64 2.69 -29.75
CA GLU A 58 -0.25 1.61 -29.30
C GLU A 58 -1.34 2.13 -28.37
N LEU A 59 -1.01 3.12 -27.54
CA LEU A 59 -2.00 3.82 -26.73
C LEU A 59 -2.97 4.64 -27.60
N ASP A 60 -2.48 5.28 -28.66
CA ASP A 60 -3.33 5.95 -29.65
C ASP A 60 -4.32 4.96 -30.29
N GLY A 61 -3.81 3.81 -30.75
CA GLY A 61 -4.64 2.76 -31.34
C GLY A 61 -5.66 2.18 -30.36
N LEU A 62 -5.27 1.96 -29.10
CA LEU A 62 -6.17 1.52 -28.04
C LEU A 62 -7.32 2.50 -27.83
N LEU A 63 -7.01 3.79 -27.75
CA LEU A 63 -8.02 4.81 -27.51
C LEU A 63 -8.93 5.03 -28.73
N GLY A 64 -8.41 4.91 -29.95
CA GLY A 64 -9.25 4.89 -31.16
C GLY A 64 -10.22 3.70 -31.15
N ALA A 65 -9.75 2.50 -30.79
CA ALA A 65 -10.62 1.32 -30.67
C ALA A 65 -11.68 1.49 -29.57
N LEU A 66 -11.34 2.18 -28.46
CA LEU A 66 -12.29 2.53 -27.42
C LEU A 66 -13.36 3.50 -27.94
N GLU A 67 -12.98 4.53 -28.70
CA GLU A 67 -13.90 5.47 -29.34
C GLU A 67 -14.87 4.74 -30.28
N ASP A 68 -14.36 3.86 -31.15
CA ASP A 68 -15.16 3.07 -32.08
C ASP A 68 -16.21 2.21 -31.34
N VAL A 69 -15.78 1.48 -30.31
CA VAL A 69 -16.67 0.64 -29.47
C VAL A 69 -17.77 1.48 -28.82
N VAL A 70 -17.44 2.70 -28.39
CA VAL A 70 -18.37 3.59 -27.70
C VAL A 70 -19.29 4.30 -28.68
N ALA A 71 -18.83 4.63 -29.89
CA ALA A 71 -19.62 5.25 -30.95
C ALA A 71 -20.70 4.29 -31.46
N ASP A 72 -20.31 3.06 -31.78
CA ASP A 72 -21.17 2.02 -32.38
C ASP A 72 -21.87 1.18 -31.31
N TRP A 73 -22.69 1.82 -30.47
CA TRP A 73 -23.34 1.13 -29.34
C TRP A 73 -24.73 0.54 -29.66
N PRO A 74 -25.02 -0.71 -29.28
CA PRO A 74 -24.12 -1.68 -28.65
C PRO A 74 -23.09 -2.22 -29.65
N PRO A 75 -21.81 -2.38 -29.23
CA PRO A 75 -20.76 -2.83 -30.12
C PRO A 75 -20.97 -4.27 -30.56
N GLY A 76 -20.64 -4.55 -31.82
CA GLY A 76 -20.57 -5.91 -32.31
C GLY A 76 -19.36 -6.65 -31.73
N ARG A 77 -19.31 -7.96 -31.98
CA ARG A 77 -18.18 -8.80 -31.57
C ARG A 77 -16.87 -8.36 -32.23
N GLU A 78 -16.93 -7.79 -33.42
CA GLU A 78 -15.75 -7.34 -34.15
C GLU A 78 -15.11 -6.11 -33.50
N GLU A 79 -15.90 -5.11 -33.13
CA GLU A 79 -15.44 -3.90 -32.41
C GLU A 79 -14.79 -4.30 -31.07
N LEU A 80 -15.45 -5.20 -30.35
CA LEU A 80 -14.94 -5.76 -29.09
C LEU A 80 -13.61 -6.52 -29.28
N LEU A 81 -13.45 -7.29 -30.36
CA LEU A 81 -12.19 -7.96 -30.71
C LEU A 81 -11.09 -6.99 -31.13
N ARG A 82 -11.44 -5.89 -31.82
CA ARG A 82 -10.49 -4.81 -32.15
C ARG A 82 -9.96 -4.14 -30.88
N LEU A 83 -10.80 -3.96 -29.86
CA LEU A 83 -10.39 -3.45 -28.55
C LEU A 83 -9.53 -4.46 -27.76
N ASP A 84 -9.90 -5.74 -27.73
CA ASP A 84 -9.13 -6.78 -27.02
C ASP A 84 -7.74 -7.03 -27.63
N GLY A 85 -7.62 -6.89 -28.95
CA GLY A 85 -6.39 -7.18 -29.70
C GLY A 85 -5.14 -6.53 -29.09
N PRO A 86 -5.10 -5.19 -28.95
CA PRO A 86 -4.00 -4.50 -28.27
C PRO A 86 -3.84 -4.93 -26.81
N LEU A 87 -4.94 -5.08 -26.07
CA LEU A 87 -4.91 -5.35 -24.62
C LEU A 87 -4.31 -6.72 -24.25
N ARG A 88 -4.20 -7.63 -25.20
CA ARG A 88 -3.62 -8.97 -25.00
C ARG A 88 -2.19 -8.95 -24.49
N ASP A 89 -1.41 -7.98 -24.92
CA ASP A 89 0.04 -7.88 -24.64
C ASP A 89 0.40 -6.70 -23.75
N LEU A 90 -0.60 -5.93 -23.33
CA LEU A 90 -0.40 -4.68 -22.61
C LEU A 90 -0.62 -4.84 -21.12
N HIS A 91 0.24 -4.17 -20.37
CA HIS A 91 0.08 -3.87 -18.95
C HIS A 91 -0.01 -2.35 -18.84
N LEU A 92 -1.15 -1.86 -18.36
CA LEU A 92 -1.45 -0.42 -18.29
C LEU A 92 -1.04 0.20 -16.94
N MET A 93 -0.46 -0.59 -16.03
CA MET A 93 -0.06 -0.12 -14.70
C MET A 93 0.75 1.18 -14.76
N HIS A 94 1.74 1.32 -15.63
CA HIS A 94 2.59 2.52 -15.65
C HIS A 94 1.94 3.71 -16.39
N GLU A 95 1.00 3.44 -17.29
CA GLU A 95 0.37 4.41 -18.18
C GLU A 95 -1.05 4.77 -17.75
N ARG A 96 -1.55 4.19 -16.64
CA ARG A 96 -2.91 4.41 -16.11
C ARG A 96 -3.31 5.88 -15.99
N GLY A 97 -2.38 6.73 -15.53
CA GLY A 97 -2.61 8.18 -15.44
C GLY A 97 -2.74 8.86 -16.80
N GLU A 98 -1.95 8.44 -17.79
CA GLU A 98 -2.02 8.94 -19.16
C GLU A 98 -3.31 8.46 -19.85
N VAL A 99 -3.62 7.16 -19.78
CA VAL A 99 -4.87 6.59 -20.30
C VAL A 99 -6.07 7.36 -19.73
N ARG A 100 -6.11 7.55 -18.41
CA ARG A 100 -7.17 8.29 -17.72
C ARG A 100 -7.28 9.73 -18.23
N ALA A 101 -6.16 10.46 -18.28
CA ALA A 101 -6.15 11.85 -18.74
C ALA A 101 -6.65 11.96 -20.19
N ARG A 102 -6.24 11.02 -21.05
CA ARG A 102 -6.65 11.02 -22.46
C ARG A 102 -8.11 10.64 -22.65
N VAL A 103 -8.66 9.70 -21.89
CA VAL A 103 -10.11 9.40 -21.92
C VAL A 103 -10.91 10.63 -21.44
N LEU A 104 -10.47 11.28 -20.36
CA LEU A 104 -11.12 12.50 -19.85
C LEU A 104 -11.07 13.69 -20.82
N ALA A 105 -10.05 13.77 -21.66
CA ALA A 105 -9.93 14.82 -22.67
C ALA A 105 -10.94 14.68 -23.83
N ARG A 106 -11.71 13.59 -23.88
CA ARG A 106 -12.75 13.34 -24.89
C ARG A 106 -14.11 13.63 -24.31
N GLU A 107 -14.59 14.85 -24.56
CA GLU A 107 -15.85 15.34 -24.00
C GLU A 107 -17.10 14.66 -24.61
N ASP A 108 -16.95 14.03 -25.77
CA ASP A 108 -18.03 13.43 -26.55
C ASP A 108 -18.31 11.96 -26.22
N LEU A 109 -17.46 11.30 -25.42
CA LEU A 109 -17.67 9.91 -25.02
C LEU A 109 -18.84 9.78 -24.03
N PRO A 110 -19.94 9.06 -24.37
CA PRO A 110 -21.06 8.88 -23.47
C PRO A 110 -20.67 8.11 -22.19
N ARG A 111 -20.81 8.77 -21.04
CA ARG A 111 -20.39 8.23 -19.73
C ARG A 111 -21.04 6.90 -19.37
N GLU A 112 -22.32 6.71 -19.69
CA GLU A 112 -23.05 5.45 -19.42
C GLU A 112 -22.49 4.26 -20.21
N ARG A 113 -22.05 4.50 -21.46
CA ARG A 113 -21.43 3.48 -22.32
C ARG A 113 -20.06 3.10 -21.80
N LEU A 114 -19.25 4.10 -21.42
CA LEU A 114 -17.96 3.87 -20.75
C LEU A 114 -18.12 3.07 -19.46
N HIS A 115 -19.17 3.34 -18.69
CA HIS A 115 -19.42 2.65 -17.43
C HIS A 115 -19.77 1.19 -17.67
N THR A 116 -20.66 0.95 -18.63
CA THR A 116 -21.07 -0.41 -19.03
C THR A 116 -19.88 -1.21 -19.57
N LEU A 117 -19.07 -0.59 -20.43
CA LEU A 117 -17.86 -1.22 -20.96
C LEU A 117 -16.82 -1.50 -19.86
N GLY A 118 -16.60 -0.53 -18.96
CA GLY A 118 -15.69 -0.68 -17.83
C GLY A 118 -16.08 -1.83 -16.90
N ARG A 119 -17.38 -1.94 -16.56
CA ARG A 119 -17.94 -3.07 -15.81
C ARG A 119 -17.71 -4.40 -16.51
N TRP A 120 -18.00 -4.44 -17.81
CA TRP A 120 -17.85 -5.66 -18.60
C TRP A 120 -16.39 -6.10 -18.61
N LEU A 121 -15.46 -5.23 -19.00
CA LEU A 121 -14.02 -5.49 -19.01
C LEU A 121 -13.49 -5.97 -17.65
N ALA A 122 -13.89 -5.31 -16.55
CA ALA A 122 -13.47 -5.68 -15.20
C ALA A 122 -13.96 -7.09 -14.80
N ARG A 123 -15.20 -7.47 -15.17
CA ARG A 123 -15.80 -8.76 -14.76
C ARG A 123 -15.49 -9.91 -15.70
N THR A 124 -15.34 -9.65 -17.00
CA THR A 124 -15.18 -10.69 -18.03
C THR A 124 -13.76 -10.78 -18.57
N GLY A 125 -12.92 -9.76 -18.34
CA GLY A 125 -11.55 -9.70 -18.82
C GLY A 125 -10.72 -10.91 -18.38
N ALA A 126 -10.25 -11.67 -19.37
CA ALA A 126 -9.32 -12.79 -19.18
C ALA A 126 -7.85 -12.35 -19.27
N ARG A 127 -7.58 -11.08 -19.59
CA ARG A 127 -6.25 -10.49 -19.77
C ARG A 127 -6.04 -9.31 -18.84
N ILE A 128 -4.82 -9.13 -18.34
CA ILE A 128 -4.52 -8.04 -17.40
C ILE A 128 -4.83 -6.66 -17.99
N GLY A 129 -4.42 -6.39 -19.22
CA GLY A 129 -4.67 -5.09 -19.87
C GLY A 129 -6.16 -4.76 -20.00
N ALA A 130 -6.99 -5.76 -20.28
CA ALA A 130 -8.44 -5.59 -20.33
C ALA A 130 -9.03 -5.24 -18.96
N VAL A 131 -8.59 -5.95 -17.92
CA VAL A 131 -9.03 -5.68 -16.54
C VAL A 131 -8.58 -4.30 -16.08
N GLU A 132 -7.34 -3.92 -16.36
CA GLU A 132 -6.79 -2.60 -16.01
C GLU A 132 -7.53 -1.48 -16.74
N LEU A 133 -7.82 -1.63 -18.04
CA LEU A 133 -8.64 -0.67 -18.76
C LEU A 133 -10.04 -0.58 -18.13
N GLY A 134 -10.65 -1.71 -17.80
CA GLY A 134 -11.93 -1.76 -17.11
C GLY A 134 -11.91 -0.97 -15.79
N LEU A 135 -10.88 -1.18 -14.96
CA LEU A 135 -10.69 -0.46 -13.70
C LEU A 135 -10.45 1.04 -13.92
N ILE A 136 -9.65 1.43 -14.92
CA ILE A 136 -9.43 2.84 -15.27
C ILE A 136 -10.75 3.51 -15.66
N LEU A 137 -11.56 2.86 -16.51
CA LEU A 137 -12.87 3.37 -16.90
C LEU A 137 -13.81 3.49 -15.68
N LEU A 138 -13.84 2.48 -14.81
CA LEU A 138 -14.61 2.55 -13.57
C LEU A 138 -14.12 3.66 -12.63
N GLY A 139 -12.83 3.99 -12.61
CA GLY A 139 -12.34 5.18 -11.90
C GLY A 139 -12.91 6.49 -12.47
N ILE A 140 -13.16 6.57 -13.77
CA ILE A 140 -13.66 7.79 -14.43
C ILE A 140 -15.18 7.96 -14.31
N VAL A 141 -15.93 6.87 -14.44
CA VAL A 141 -17.40 6.90 -14.56
C VAL A 141 -18.14 5.94 -13.62
N GLY A 142 -17.43 5.16 -12.81
CA GLY A 142 -18.01 4.21 -11.87
C GLY A 142 -18.66 4.85 -10.65
N ASN A 143 -19.22 4.00 -9.80
CA ASN A 143 -19.91 4.39 -8.57
C ASN A 143 -19.84 3.28 -7.49
N ASP A 144 -20.54 3.47 -6.38
CA ASP A 144 -20.54 2.54 -5.24
C ASP A 144 -20.99 1.11 -5.59
N ASP A 145 -21.82 0.91 -6.62
CA ASP A 145 -22.24 -0.43 -7.06
C ASP A 145 -21.07 -1.24 -7.66
N ASP A 146 -19.99 -0.56 -8.04
CA ASP A 146 -18.77 -1.18 -8.57
C ASP A 146 -17.80 -1.62 -7.48
N GLY A 147 -17.98 -1.14 -6.26
CA GLY A 147 -17.03 -1.29 -5.15
C GLY A 147 -16.65 -2.74 -4.87
N GLU A 148 -17.60 -3.68 -4.88
CA GLU A 148 -17.30 -5.11 -4.66
C GLU A 148 -16.40 -5.68 -5.78
N THR A 149 -16.67 -5.30 -7.03
CA THR A 149 -15.91 -5.78 -8.19
C THR A 149 -14.48 -5.23 -8.14
N ILE A 150 -14.35 -3.92 -7.95
CA ILE A 150 -13.06 -3.24 -7.86
C ILE A 150 -12.25 -3.80 -6.69
N LEU A 151 -12.86 -3.91 -5.50
CA LEU A 151 -12.20 -4.45 -4.31
C LEU A 151 -11.73 -5.89 -4.54
N THR A 152 -12.57 -6.74 -5.13
CA THR A 152 -12.23 -8.15 -5.41
C THR A 152 -11.02 -8.26 -6.34
N LEU A 153 -10.98 -7.45 -7.40
CA LEU A 153 -9.86 -7.40 -8.34
C LEU A 153 -8.59 -6.85 -7.66
N GLY A 154 -8.73 -5.83 -6.80
CA GLY A 154 -7.62 -5.25 -6.03
C GLY A 154 -6.94 -6.24 -5.08
N LEU A 155 -7.54 -7.41 -4.82
CA LEU A 155 -6.89 -8.48 -4.06
C LEU A 155 -5.89 -9.31 -4.87
N LEU A 156 -5.76 -9.07 -6.17
CA LEU A 156 -4.74 -9.69 -7.03
C LEU A 156 -3.57 -8.72 -7.23
N GLU A 157 -2.33 -9.22 -7.25
CA GLU A 157 -1.14 -8.37 -7.39
C GLU A 157 -1.12 -7.54 -8.67
N GLY A 158 -1.45 -8.13 -9.83
CA GLY A 158 -1.41 -7.44 -11.13
C GLY A 158 -2.27 -6.17 -11.19
N PRO A 159 -3.60 -6.25 -10.98
CA PRO A 159 -4.49 -5.10 -11.14
C PRO A 159 -4.59 -4.18 -9.92
N CYS A 160 -3.83 -4.43 -8.83
CA CYS A 160 -4.07 -3.74 -7.56
C CYS A 160 -3.87 -2.21 -7.63
N CYS A 161 -2.90 -1.71 -8.39
CA CYS A 161 -2.70 -0.26 -8.54
C CYS A 161 -3.92 0.40 -9.21
N CYS A 162 -4.41 -0.18 -10.32
CA CYS A 162 -5.57 0.32 -11.03
C CYS A 162 -6.86 0.21 -10.19
N ALA A 163 -6.97 -0.82 -9.35
CA ALA A 163 -8.08 -0.96 -8.43
C ALA A 163 -8.05 0.10 -7.32
N ALA A 164 -6.88 0.42 -6.76
CA ALA A 164 -6.73 1.48 -5.77
C ALA A 164 -7.12 2.85 -6.36
N ASP A 165 -6.64 3.18 -7.56
CA ASP A 165 -7.03 4.39 -8.28
C ASP A 165 -8.57 4.44 -8.49
N ALA A 166 -9.16 3.32 -8.94
CA ALA A 166 -10.60 3.23 -9.17
C ALA A 166 -11.42 3.41 -7.88
N LEU A 167 -10.99 2.82 -6.75
CA LEU A 167 -11.67 3.03 -5.45
C LEU A 167 -11.55 4.47 -4.97
N ALA A 168 -10.40 5.10 -5.16
CA ALA A 168 -10.18 6.49 -4.76
C ALA A 168 -11.05 7.46 -5.56
N ASP A 169 -11.24 7.20 -6.86
CA ASP A 169 -11.91 8.13 -7.77
C ASP A 169 -13.43 7.94 -7.87
N SER A 170 -13.94 6.73 -7.67
CA SER A 170 -15.35 6.40 -7.98
C SER A 170 -16.27 6.22 -6.76
N GLN A 171 -15.71 6.04 -5.57
CA GLN A 171 -16.51 5.69 -4.38
C GLN A 171 -16.91 6.93 -3.59
N SER A 172 -18.11 6.92 -3.01
CA SER A 172 -18.60 8.00 -2.13
C SER A 172 -17.83 8.10 -0.82
N ARG A 173 -17.28 6.97 -0.35
CA ARG A 173 -16.41 6.85 0.84
C ARG A 173 -15.07 6.22 0.44
N PRO A 174 -14.20 6.94 -0.30
CA PRO A 174 -13.01 6.35 -0.91
C PRO A 174 -12.04 5.79 0.13
N TYR A 175 -11.84 6.48 1.26
CA TYR A 175 -10.92 6.02 2.30
C TYR A 175 -11.38 4.75 3.01
N GLU A 176 -12.69 4.53 3.15
CA GLU A 176 -13.22 3.27 3.70
C GLU A 176 -13.00 2.11 2.73
N ALA A 177 -13.19 2.36 1.43
CA ALA A 177 -12.93 1.34 0.41
C ALA A 177 -11.44 0.99 0.30
N LEU A 178 -10.57 2.00 0.30
CA LEU A 178 -9.11 1.83 0.32
C LEU A 178 -8.64 1.14 1.59
N TYR A 179 -9.21 1.49 2.75
CA TYR A 179 -8.96 0.81 4.02
C TYR A 179 -9.36 -0.67 3.97
N ALA A 180 -10.54 -0.98 3.42
CA ALA A 180 -11.00 -2.36 3.24
C ALA A 180 -10.07 -3.17 2.33
N MET A 181 -9.49 -2.54 1.29
CA MET A 181 -8.48 -3.15 0.44
C MET A 181 -7.16 -3.37 1.19
N ALA A 182 -6.65 -2.33 1.84
CA ALA A 182 -5.38 -2.34 2.56
C ALA A 182 -5.34 -3.36 3.71
N ARG A 183 -6.47 -3.60 4.39
CA ARG A 183 -6.58 -4.62 5.46
C ARG A 183 -6.59 -6.05 4.97
N LYS A 184 -7.10 -6.30 3.76
CA LYS A 184 -7.19 -7.66 3.19
C LYS A 184 -5.88 -8.09 2.51
N ARG A 185 -4.93 -7.17 2.33
CA ARG A 185 -3.71 -7.39 1.55
C ARG A 185 -2.46 -6.95 2.29
N ARG A 186 -1.36 -7.56 1.88
CA ARG A 186 0.02 -7.13 2.14
C ARG A 186 0.65 -6.78 0.80
N GLY A 187 1.90 -6.34 0.82
CA GLY A 187 2.62 -6.03 -0.41
C GLY A 187 2.07 -4.80 -1.14
N TRP A 188 2.25 -4.77 -2.46
CA TRP A 188 1.93 -3.62 -3.31
C TRP A 188 0.48 -3.14 -3.20
N ALA A 189 -0.49 -4.06 -3.11
CA ALA A 189 -1.90 -3.68 -2.96
C ALA A 189 -2.17 -2.81 -1.72
N ARG A 190 -1.48 -3.07 -0.58
CA ARG A 190 -1.56 -2.20 0.59
C ARG A 190 -0.85 -0.88 0.33
N ILE A 191 0.34 -0.93 -0.27
CA ILE A 191 1.13 0.26 -0.58
C ILE A 191 0.33 1.24 -1.43
N ASP A 192 -0.30 0.77 -2.51
CA ASP A 192 -1.08 1.64 -3.40
C ASP A 192 -2.32 2.19 -2.70
N ALA A 193 -3.06 1.35 -1.95
CA ALA A 193 -4.23 1.82 -1.20
C ALA A 193 -3.88 2.91 -0.17
N VAL A 194 -2.79 2.74 0.59
CA VAL A 194 -2.34 3.71 1.59
C VAL A 194 -1.78 4.98 0.92
N LYS A 195 -1.14 4.88 -0.26
CA LYS A 195 -0.65 6.07 -0.98
C LYS A 195 -1.74 7.09 -1.28
N HIS A 196 -2.97 6.66 -1.56
CA HIS A 196 -4.12 7.55 -1.76
C HIS A 196 -4.57 8.29 -0.50
N MET A 197 -4.11 7.88 0.69
CA MET A 197 -4.42 8.55 1.95
C MET A 197 -3.45 9.69 2.27
N ARG A 198 -2.45 9.95 1.40
CA ARG A 198 -1.48 11.03 1.59
C ARG A 198 -2.17 12.39 1.67
N GLY A 199 -1.94 13.10 2.78
CA GLY A 199 -2.54 14.43 3.02
C GLY A 199 -4.05 14.41 3.27
N ALA A 200 -4.66 13.22 3.34
CA ALA A 200 -6.09 13.08 3.61
C ALA A 200 -6.40 13.27 5.10
N THR A 201 -7.58 13.80 5.38
CA THR A 201 -8.20 13.65 6.70
C THR A 201 -9.07 12.41 6.66
N VAL A 202 -8.61 11.33 7.29
CA VAL A 202 -9.32 10.04 7.32
C VAL A 202 -10.09 9.86 8.64
N ASP A 203 -11.07 8.96 8.63
CA ASP A 203 -11.90 8.62 9.77
C ASP A 203 -11.07 8.05 10.94
N GLY A 204 -11.56 8.19 12.17
CA GLY A 204 -10.81 7.88 13.39
C GLY A 204 -10.31 6.43 13.46
N HIS A 205 -11.10 5.44 13.04
CA HIS A 205 -10.67 4.04 13.02
C HIS A 205 -9.61 3.75 11.96
N ILE A 206 -9.60 4.50 10.85
CA ILE A 206 -8.57 4.40 9.82
C ILE A 206 -7.27 5.00 10.35
N LYS A 207 -7.33 6.16 11.03
CA LYS A 207 -6.15 6.75 11.69
C LYS A 207 -5.52 5.78 12.70
N ASP A 208 -6.37 5.19 13.54
CA ASP A 208 -5.95 4.24 14.56
C ASP A 208 -5.28 3.01 13.94
N TRP A 209 -5.89 2.43 12.90
CA TRP A 209 -5.31 1.32 12.16
C TRP A 209 -4.00 1.69 11.46
N LEU A 210 -3.90 2.88 10.87
CA LEU A 210 -2.66 3.35 10.24
C LEU A 210 -1.51 3.32 11.25
N VAL A 211 -1.70 3.93 12.42
CA VAL A 211 -0.66 4.01 13.45
C VAL A 211 -0.30 2.63 14.03
N ARG A 212 -1.28 1.75 14.22
CA ARG A 212 -1.08 0.47 14.93
C ARG A 212 -0.62 -0.66 14.03
N GLU A 213 -1.11 -0.73 12.80
CA GLU A 213 -1.09 -1.98 12.01
C GLU A 213 -0.60 -1.82 10.56
N ALA A 214 -0.61 -0.60 9.99
CA ALA A 214 -0.34 -0.48 8.55
C ALA A 214 1.07 -0.90 8.15
N CYS A 215 2.07 -0.58 8.98
CA CYS A 215 3.46 -1.04 8.83
C CYS A 215 3.69 -2.34 9.60
N GLU A 216 4.17 -3.38 8.90
CA GLU A 216 4.32 -4.73 9.46
C GLU A 216 5.78 -5.12 9.78
N GLY A 217 6.72 -4.19 9.60
CA GLY A 217 8.16 -4.43 9.74
C GLY A 217 8.78 -5.11 8.53
N ASN A 218 8.25 -4.86 7.33
CA ASN A 218 8.79 -5.40 6.08
C ASN A 218 9.41 -4.28 5.23
N PHE A 219 10.21 -4.64 4.22
CA PHE A 219 10.94 -3.67 3.40
C PHE A 219 10.04 -2.75 2.57
N LEU A 220 8.77 -3.08 2.35
CA LEU A 220 7.84 -2.23 1.60
C LEU A 220 7.27 -1.09 2.44
N ASP A 221 7.37 -1.16 3.76
CA ASP A 221 6.86 -0.10 4.65
C ASP A 221 7.53 1.25 4.35
N VAL A 222 8.77 1.25 3.83
CA VAL A 222 9.51 2.45 3.39
C VAL A 222 8.81 3.26 2.29
N TYR A 223 7.81 2.70 1.62
CA TYR A 223 7.03 3.40 0.58
C TYR A 223 5.81 4.15 1.12
N ILE A 224 5.40 3.89 2.37
CA ILE A 224 4.18 4.44 2.98
C ILE A 224 4.35 5.00 4.38
N ALA A 225 5.49 4.77 5.05
CA ALA A 225 5.63 5.11 6.46
C ALA A 225 5.40 6.60 6.77
N ASP A 226 5.80 7.51 5.88
CA ASP A 226 5.55 8.94 6.02
C ASP A 226 4.06 9.29 5.86
N ILE A 227 3.34 8.59 4.98
CA ILE A 227 1.89 8.72 4.78
C ILE A 227 1.16 8.20 6.01
N VAL A 228 1.56 7.02 6.50
CA VAL A 228 1.01 6.40 7.70
C VAL A 228 1.20 7.32 8.90
N ALA A 229 2.40 7.88 9.08
CA ALA A 229 2.69 8.81 10.17
C ALA A 229 1.86 10.10 10.09
N GLY A 230 1.69 10.65 8.88
CA GLY A 230 0.95 11.89 8.66
C GLY A 230 -0.56 11.71 8.75
N ALA A 231 -1.13 10.82 7.92
CA ALA A 231 -2.57 10.59 7.86
C ALA A 231 -3.12 9.94 9.14
N GLY A 232 -2.30 9.10 9.81
CA GLY A 232 -2.63 8.50 11.10
C GLY A 232 -2.47 9.42 12.31
N ASP A 233 -1.90 10.62 12.14
CA ASP A 233 -1.54 11.52 13.24
C ASP A 233 -0.70 10.83 14.33
N LEU A 234 0.44 10.25 13.91
CA LEU A 234 1.35 9.56 14.82
C LEU A 234 1.83 10.46 15.97
N ALA A 235 1.99 11.77 15.72
CA ALA A 235 2.36 12.74 16.75
C ALA A 235 1.27 12.85 17.82
N GLY A 236 0.01 13.00 17.43
CA GLY A 236 -1.13 12.99 18.36
C GLY A 236 -1.27 11.68 19.12
N ALA A 237 -1.12 10.55 18.43
CA ALA A 237 -1.20 9.21 19.03
C ALA A 237 -0.13 9.02 20.13
N LEU A 238 1.12 9.47 19.89
CA LEU A 238 2.20 9.40 20.87
C LEU A 238 2.09 10.46 21.99
N ALA A 239 1.35 11.53 21.78
CA ALA A 239 1.09 12.57 22.78
C ALA A 239 -0.02 12.15 23.77
N ALA A 240 -1.03 11.41 23.30
CA ALA A 240 -2.11 10.84 24.11
C ALA A 240 -1.62 9.69 25.02
N ASP A 241 -2.50 8.94 25.67
CA ASP A 241 -2.12 7.75 26.45
C ASP A 241 -1.78 6.56 25.54
N ALA A 242 -0.64 6.65 24.84
CA ALA A 242 -0.16 5.63 23.91
C ALA A 242 0.02 4.28 24.60
N ASP A 243 -0.87 3.35 24.28
CA ASP A 243 -0.79 1.95 24.70
C ASP A 243 0.32 1.18 23.97
N ASP A 244 0.48 -0.09 24.33
CA ASP A 244 1.54 -0.93 23.78
C ASP A 244 1.41 -1.14 22.26
N ASP A 245 0.19 -1.15 21.72
CA ASP A 245 -0.08 -1.36 20.30
C ASP A 245 0.30 -0.12 19.48
N VAL A 246 0.02 1.09 19.99
CA VAL A 246 0.52 2.34 19.40
C VAL A 246 2.05 2.33 19.36
N LEU A 247 2.71 1.96 20.46
CA LEU A 247 4.18 1.89 20.51
C LEU A 247 4.74 0.83 19.56
N ASN A 248 4.05 -0.31 19.41
CA ASN A 248 4.46 -1.38 18.51
C ASN A 248 4.33 -1.00 17.04
N GLY A 249 3.27 -0.28 16.66
CA GLY A 249 3.12 0.26 15.31
C GLY A 249 4.11 1.39 15.01
N ALA A 250 4.26 2.33 15.97
CA ALA A 250 5.21 3.46 15.87
C ALA A 250 6.66 3.00 15.62
N LYS A 251 7.10 1.90 16.25
CA LYS A 251 8.41 1.28 16.00
C LYS A 251 8.63 1.01 14.50
N TRP A 252 7.68 0.38 13.82
CA TRP A 252 7.85 0.01 12.42
C TRP A 252 7.81 1.22 11.50
N ILE A 253 6.92 2.17 11.79
CA ILE A 253 6.87 3.46 11.09
C ILE A 253 8.22 4.18 11.19
N LEU A 254 8.78 4.28 12.40
CA LEU A 254 10.06 4.97 12.62
C LEU A 254 11.26 4.25 11.99
N ILE A 255 11.30 2.92 12.05
CA ILE A 255 12.35 2.15 11.36
C ILE A 255 12.29 2.45 9.86
N ALA A 256 11.11 2.39 9.25
CA ALA A 256 10.95 2.63 7.81
C ALA A 256 11.29 4.08 7.41
N MET A 257 10.91 5.07 8.21
CA MET A 257 11.21 6.49 7.92
C MET A 257 12.68 6.87 8.13
N CYS A 258 13.40 6.16 9.01
CA CYS A 258 14.82 6.37 9.28
C CYS A 258 15.73 5.50 8.38
N ASP A 259 15.16 4.71 7.47
CA ASP A 259 15.94 3.93 6.52
C ASP A 259 16.69 4.87 5.56
N ARG A 260 18.02 4.69 5.50
CA ARG A 260 18.94 5.52 4.73
C ARG A 260 18.87 5.25 3.23
N GLU A 261 18.36 4.09 2.86
CA GLU A 261 18.23 3.63 1.48
C GLU A 261 16.77 3.72 0.99
N ALA A 262 15.88 4.32 1.80
CA ALA A 262 14.48 4.47 1.45
C ALA A 262 14.31 5.21 0.10
N PRO A 263 13.54 4.64 -0.84
CA PRO A 263 13.29 5.25 -2.15
C PRO A 263 12.32 6.42 -2.10
N THR A 264 11.64 6.65 -0.97
CA THR A 264 10.62 7.70 -0.79
C THR A 264 10.97 8.67 0.34
N THR A 265 10.01 9.51 0.74
CA THR A 265 10.20 10.58 1.72
C THR A 265 10.68 10.04 3.08
N SER A 266 11.81 10.57 3.53
CA SER A 266 12.48 10.20 4.79
C SER A 266 11.99 11.07 5.97
N ILE A 267 12.28 10.62 7.20
CA ILE A 267 12.14 11.39 8.46
C ILE A 267 12.80 12.79 8.40
N LEU A 268 13.73 13.01 7.48
CA LEU A 268 14.38 14.31 7.25
C LEU A 268 13.40 15.42 6.86
N ASP A 269 12.40 15.09 6.04
CA ASP A 269 11.44 16.03 5.48
C ASP A 269 10.08 15.98 6.18
N PHE A 270 9.89 15.04 7.11
CA PHE A 270 8.64 14.89 7.83
C PHE A 270 8.42 16.06 8.80
N PRO A 271 7.32 16.85 8.66
CA PRO A 271 7.13 18.08 9.43
C PRO A 271 7.13 17.90 10.95
N ALA A 272 6.59 16.78 11.44
CA ALA A 272 6.49 16.48 12.88
C ALA A 272 7.62 15.55 13.38
N ALA A 273 8.72 15.40 12.64
CA ALA A 273 9.78 14.45 12.95
C ALA A 273 10.35 14.61 14.37
N GLU A 274 10.76 15.80 14.77
CA GLU A 274 11.31 16.03 16.11
C GLU A 274 10.30 15.70 17.22
N THR A 275 9.02 16.06 17.02
CA THR A 275 7.94 15.76 17.96
C THR A 275 7.73 14.26 18.10
N VAL A 276 7.63 13.53 16.99
CA VAL A 276 7.42 12.06 17.00
C VAL A 276 8.62 11.33 17.60
N LEU A 277 9.84 11.66 17.18
CA LEU A 277 11.07 11.05 17.69
C LEU A 277 11.20 11.26 19.20
N THR A 278 10.95 12.48 19.66
CA THR A 278 11.01 12.83 21.08
C THR A 278 9.92 12.14 21.89
N ALA A 279 8.68 12.12 21.39
CA ALA A 279 7.56 11.48 22.08
C ALA A 279 7.79 9.98 22.20
N TYR A 280 8.15 9.30 21.11
CA TYR A 280 8.42 7.86 21.10
C TYR A 280 9.51 7.48 22.10
N ALA A 281 10.68 8.13 22.04
CA ALA A 281 11.78 7.80 22.94
C ALA A 281 11.46 8.10 24.42
N ARG A 282 10.68 9.15 24.71
CA ARG A 282 10.18 9.41 26.08
C ARG A 282 9.27 8.30 26.58
N ARG A 283 8.37 7.78 25.74
CA ARG A 283 7.47 6.68 26.11
C ARG A 283 8.23 5.39 26.39
N VAL A 284 9.16 5.02 25.51
CA VAL A 284 9.98 3.83 25.71
C VAL A 284 10.88 3.97 26.95
N LEU A 285 11.40 5.17 27.23
CA LEU A 285 12.18 5.43 28.44
C LEU A 285 11.34 5.33 29.73
N ALA A 286 10.05 5.67 29.68
CA ALA A 286 9.19 5.76 30.86
C ALA A 286 8.61 4.42 31.32
N GLY A 287 8.76 3.33 30.55
CA GLY A 287 8.12 2.06 30.86
C GLY A 287 8.87 0.83 30.35
N PRO A 288 8.29 -0.37 30.56
CA PRO A 288 8.88 -1.63 30.11
C PRO A 288 9.21 -1.63 28.61
N SER A 289 10.42 -2.06 28.29
CA SER A 289 10.90 -2.19 26.92
C SER A 289 10.77 -3.62 26.42
N THR A 290 10.66 -3.77 25.10
CA THR A 290 10.72 -5.07 24.41
C THR A 290 11.89 -5.05 23.44
N LEU A 291 12.39 -6.22 23.02
CA LEU A 291 13.46 -6.28 22.01
C LEU A 291 13.11 -5.53 20.73
N GLY A 292 11.84 -5.56 20.31
CA GLY A 292 11.39 -4.81 19.15
C GLY A 292 11.52 -3.30 19.35
N ARG A 293 11.14 -2.78 20.53
CA ARG A 293 11.29 -1.35 20.85
C ARG A 293 12.76 -0.96 20.90
N LEU A 294 13.62 -1.79 21.48
CA LEU A 294 15.07 -1.56 21.50
C LEU A 294 15.66 -1.58 20.08
N GLN A 295 15.21 -2.47 19.22
CA GLN A 295 15.62 -2.49 17.81
C GLN A 295 15.27 -1.18 17.09
N SER A 296 14.07 -0.62 17.30
CA SER A 296 13.78 0.72 16.74
C SER A 296 14.66 1.80 17.34
N LEU A 297 14.92 1.79 18.65
CA LEU A 297 15.78 2.80 19.26
C LEU A 297 17.18 2.75 18.67
N MET A 298 17.76 1.56 18.51
CA MET A 298 19.05 1.35 17.86
C MET A 298 19.06 1.85 16.41
N PHE A 299 18.04 1.47 15.62
CA PHE A 299 17.97 1.85 14.21
C PHE A 299 17.85 3.37 14.03
N VAL A 300 17.02 4.00 14.86
CA VAL A 300 16.87 5.44 14.86
C VAL A 300 18.14 6.11 15.39
N ASP A 301 18.78 5.61 16.44
CA ASP A 301 20.04 6.17 16.96
C ASP A 301 21.17 6.11 15.92
N ASP A 302 21.30 5.02 15.17
CA ASP A 302 22.21 4.90 14.03
C ASP A 302 21.94 5.98 12.97
N PHE A 303 20.67 6.14 12.57
CA PHE A 303 20.27 7.23 11.67
C PHE A 303 20.63 8.60 12.24
N LEU A 304 20.32 8.86 13.51
CA LEU A 304 20.59 10.14 14.17
C LEU A 304 22.08 10.46 14.20
N HIS A 305 22.98 9.46 14.25
CA HIS A 305 24.43 9.65 14.21
C HIS A 305 25.03 9.61 12.80
N SER A 306 24.21 9.36 11.79
CA SER A 306 24.63 9.47 10.39
C SER A 306 24.81 10.93 9.97
N GLY A 307 25.64 11.16 8.94
CA GLY A 307 25.76 12.47 8.31
C GLY A 307 24.48 12.95 7.62
N LEU A 308 23.50 12.06 7.40
CA LEU A 308 22.20 12.42 6.80
C LEU A 308 21.33 13.22 7.76
N ALA A 309 21.34 12.88 9.06
CA ALA A 309 20.53 13.57 10.07
C ALA A 309 20.89 15.07 10.20
N GLU A 310 22.13 15.45 9.92
CA GLU A 310 22.57 16.85 9.91
C GLU A 310 21.88 17.69 8.80
N ARG A 311 21.30 17.03 7.79
CA ARG A 311 20.53 17.68 6.71
C ARG A 311 19.08 17.94 7.09
N ALA A 312 18.63 17.46 8.25
CA ALA A 312 17.25 17.57 8.67
C ALA A 312 16.84 19.02 8.95
N ARG A 313 15.61 19.40 8.57
CA ARG A 313 15.04 20.72 8.89
C ARG A 313 14.94 21.00 10.39
N TRP A 314 14.95 19.95 11.20
CA TRP A 314 14.91 19.98 12.66
C TRP A 314 16.31 19.83 13.30
N GLY A 315 17.40 20.00 12.54
CA GLY A 315 18.79 19.80 12.99
C GLY A 315 19.18 20.55 14.28
N ARG A 316 18.56 21.71 14.59
CA ARG A 316 18.77 22.43 15.86
C ARG A 316 18.43 21.61 17.11
N HIS A 317 17.54 20.62 16.97
CA HIS A 317 17.08 19.75 18.05
C HIS A 317 17.83 18.42 18.10
N LEU A 318 18.67 18.13 17.11
CA LEU A 318 19.36 16.86 16.94
C LEU A 318 20.19 16.45 18.19
N PRO A 319 20.94 17.35 18.87
CA PRO A 319 21.65 16.97 20.10
C PRO A 319 20.71 16.49 21.22
N ALA A 320 19.55 17.14 21.38
CA ALA A 320 18.57 16.78 22.40
C ALA A 320 17.91 15.43 22.09
N VAL A 321 17.56 15.19 20.82
CA VAL A 321 16.99 13.91 20.36
C VAL A 321 18.01 12.77 20.52
N ARG A 322 19.26 12.95 20.06
CA ARG A 322 20.36 11.97 20.28
C ARG A 322 20.52 11.62 21.76
N GLY A 323 20.56 12.63 22.63
CA GLY A 323 20.68 12.43 24.07
C GLY A 323 19.52 11.63 24.66
N LEU A 324 18.30 11.81 24.15
CA LEU A 324 17.13 11.07 24.61
C LEU A 324 17.17 9.60 24.16
N TYR A 325 17.53 9.31 22.90
CA TYR A 325 17.65 7.94 22.40
C TYR A 325 18.74 7.15 23.14
N ARG A 326 19.90 7.77 23.38
CA ARG A 326 20.95 7.16 24.21
C ARG A 326 20.49 6.84 25.62
N ARG A 327 19.76 7.76 26.28
CA ARG A 327 19.18 7.49 27.61
C ARG A 327 18.17 6.33 27.59
N ALA A 328 17.35 6.24 26.56
CA ALA A 328 16.38 5.15 26.41
C ALA A 328 17.09 3.80 26.22
N LEU A 329 18.13 3.75 25.38
CA LEU A 329 18.98 2.58 25.18
C LEU A 329 19.72 2.16 26.45
N SER A 330 20.23 3.12 27.24
CA SER A 330 20.92 2.83 28.50
C SER A 330 19.99 2.67 29.72
N SER A 331 18.66 2.62 29.52
CA SER A 331 17.71 2.55 30.64
C SER A 331 17.73 1.19 31.36
N PRO A 332 17.33 1.12 32.64
CA PRO A 332 17.17 -0.16 33.33
C PRO A 332 16.18 -1.10 32.61
N PHE A 333 15.11 -0.56 32.04
CA PHE A 333 14.14 -1.32 31.26
C PHE A 333 14.75 -1.95 30.00
N ALA A 334 15.69 -1.26 29.34
CA ALA A 334 16.41 -1.80 28.18
C ALA A 334 17.30 -2.98 28.57
N HIS A 335 18.08 -2.84 29.65
CA HIS A 335 18.94 -3.90 30.16
C HIS A 335 18.12 -5.13 30.60
N GLN A 336 17.05 -4.92 31.36
CA GLN A 336 16.16 -6.01 31.80
C GLN A 336 15.54 -6.76 30.62
N ALA A 337 15.12 -6.05 29.56
CA ALA A 337 14.56 -6.69 28.37
C ALA A 337 15.58 -7.56 27.62
N ILE A 338 16.84 -7.13 27.57
CA ILE A 338 17.94 -7.92 26.97
C ILE A 338 18.28 -9.13 27.83
N GLU A 339 18.44 -8.94 29.14
CA GLU A 339 18.74 -10.04 30.07
C GLU A 339 17.68 -11.12 30.02
N ALA A 340 16.39 -10.74 30.09
CA ALA A 340 15.27 -11.66 29.95
C ALA A 340 15.34 -12.43 28.63
N ALA A 341 15.65 -11.75 27.53
CA ALA A 341 15.74 -12.37 26.21
C ALA A 341 16.98 -13.26 25.99
N LEU A 342 18.11 -12.95 26.61
CA LEU A 342 19.31 -13.80 26.56
C LEU A 342 19.08 -15.16 27.23
N THR A 343 18.20 -15.19 28.23
CA THR A 343 17.77 -16.41 28.92
C THR A 343 16.59 -17.11 28.25
N ALA A 344 16.06 -16.56 27.15
CA ALA A 344 14.93 -17.16 26.45
C ALA A 344 15.31 -18.49 25.81
N ALA A 345 14.37 -19.45 25.82
CA ALA A 345 14.56 -20.76 25.20
C ALA A 345 14.65 -20.70 23.67
N ASP A 346 14.11 -19.65 23.05
CA ASP A 346 14.14 -19.44 21.60
C ASP A 346 15.51 -18.89 21.15
N PRO A 347 16.28 -19.63 20.32
CA PRO A 347 17.60 -19.19 19.86
C PRO A 347 17.56 -17.87 19.07
N ALA A 348 16.51 -17.63 18.28
CA ALA A 348 16.40 -16.41 17.48
C ALA A 348 16.22 -15.16 18.35
N THR A 349 15.44 -15.27 19.43
CA THR A 349 15.28 -14.23 20.44
C THR A 349 16.60 -13.95 21.16
N ALA A 350 17.34 -14.99 21.56
CA ALA A 350 18.64 -14.84 22.21
C ALA A 350 19.69 -14.20 21.28
N ASP A 351 19.75 -14.59 20.00
CA ASP A 351 20.65 -13.99 19.01
C ASP A 351 20.35 -12.50 18.79
N ARG A 352 19.07 -12.14 18.67
CA ARG A 352 18.66 -10.72 18.58
C ARG A 352 19.07 -9.94 19.84
N ALA A 353 18.93 -10.55 21.02
CA ALA A 353 19.35 -9.91 22.27
C ALA A 353 20.88 -9.71 22.34
N ARG A 354 21.69 -10.65 21.84
CA ARG A 354 23.15 -10.49 21.74
C ARG A 354 23.55 -9.33 20.83
N LEU A 355 22.90 -9.22 19.67
CA LEU A 355 23.13 -8.10 18.74
C LEU A 355 22.82 -6.75 19.39
N LEU A 356 21.68 -6.66 20.09
CA LEU A 356 21.29 -5.44 20.80
C LEU A 356 22.24 -5.13 21.98
N ALA A 357 22.66 -6.15 22.73
CA ALA A 357 23.61 -6.00 23.82
C ALA A 357 24.95 -5.42 23.35
N ALA A 358 25.44 -5.85 22.18
CA ALA A 358 26.66 -5.34 21.58
C ALA A 358 26.55 -3.86 21.13
N TYR A 359 25.33 -3.36 20.93
CA TYR A 359 25.07 -1.96 20.57
C TYR A 359 24.91 -1.06 21.80
N LEU A 360 24.51 -1.61 22.95
CA LEU A 360 24.24 -0.80 24.13
C LEU A 360 25.52 -0.18 24.72
N PRO A 361 25.48 1.10 25.14
CA PRO A 361 26.51 1.65 26.01
C PRO A 361 26.53 0.87 27.33
N GLU A 362 27.72 0.66 27.91
CA GLU A 362 27.84 0.03 29.23
C GLU A 362 26.93 0.73 30.26
N ALA A 363 26.25 -0.07 31.10
CA ALA A 363 25.35 0.45 32.11
C ALA A 363 26.09 1.45 33.03
N PRO A 364 25.55 2.66 33.25
CA PRO A 364 26.11 3.57 34.24
C PRO A 364 25.97 2.95 35.64
N GLY A 365 27.03 2.31 36.13
CA GLY A 365 27.08 1.64 37.43
C GLY A 365 27.80 0.28 37.50
N ALA A 366 28.36 -0.22 36.39
CA ALA A 366 29.12 -1.50 36.39
C ALA A 366 30.60 -1.38 36.77
N CYS A 367 31.05 -0.24 37.32
CA CYS A 367 32.32 -0.15 38.04
C CYS A 367 32.03 -0.25 39.54
N SER A 368 32.18 -1.47 40.06
CA SER A 368 32.34 -1.76 41.49
C SER A 368 33.62 -1.17 42.06
#